data_AF-A0A7V3UN79-F1
#
_entry.id   AF-A0A7V3UN79-F1
#
_cell.length_a   1.000
_cell.length_b   1.000
_cell.length_c   1.000
_cell.angle_alpha   90.00
_cell.angle_beta   90.00
_cell.angle_gamma   90.00
#
_symmetry.space_group_name_H-M   'P 1'
#
loop_
_entity.id
_entity.type
_entity.pdbx_description
1 polymer ?
#
loop_
_entity_poly.entity_id
_entity_poly.type
_entity_poly.pdbx_seq_one_letter_code
_entity_poly.pdbx_strand_id
1 'polypeptide(L)'
;MIKIRFLTALAIFFVLGFLSGCPQEPTTPIFLDVAITQPQSQITCIQTTAAVPEPCTFDVSGTSTRVISEPDVGIYVLVEPIRPSAGGIFIQLPAATVQSDGQWSATATLDDENIPVRNGATLNIQAVIAEREGGIETQAGSNPIPSPEELQGVLVQSDPVGLTVVVPTPTPAPVPPRRGGR
;
A
#
# COMPACT_ATOMS: atom_id res chain seq x y z
N MET A 1 -16.37 -60.21 58.93
CA MET A 1 -15.29 -59.67 59.81
C MET A 1 -13.96 -60.01 59.18
N ILE A 2 -13.24 -59.02 58.64
CA ILE A 2 -11.76 -58.94 58.53
C ILE A 2 -11.46 -57.48 58.18
N LYS A 3 -10.79 -56.79 59.11
CA LYS A 3 -10.25 -55.44 58.98
C LYS A 3 -8.91 -55.56 58.26
N ILE A 4 -8.74 -54.89 57.13
CA ILE A 4 -7.40 -54.65 56.55
C ILE A 4 -7.23 -53.15 56.35
N ARG A 5 -6.27 -52.62 57.11
CA ARG A 5 -5.75 -51.26 57.03
C ARG A 5 -4.65 -51.25 55.97
N PHE A 6 -4.69 -50.32 55.01
CA PHE A 6 -3.53 -49.93 54.21
C PHE A 6 -3.50 -48.40 54.21
N LEU A 7 -2.71 -47.81 55.11
CA LEU A 7 -1.34 -47.33 54.86
C LEU A 7 -1.25 -46.34 53.69
N THR A 8 -1.45 -45.09 54.07
CA THR A 8 -0.80 -43.86 53.63
C THR A 8 0.50 -44.05 52.83
N ALA A 9 0.56 -43.53 51.62
CA ALA A 9 1.81 -43.12 50.96
C ALA A 9 1.53 -41.83 50.17
N LEU A 10 1.63 -40.71 50.87
CA LEU A 10 1.57 -39.36 50.30
C LEU A 10 2.96 -39.07 49.70
N ALA A 11 3.13 -39.33 48.41
CA ALA A 11 4.34 -38.94 47.68
C ALA A 11 4.26 -37.44 47.33
N ILE A 12 4.85 -36.63 48.20
CA ILE A 12 5.09 -35.20 47.94
C ILE A 12 6.24 -35.11 46.93
N PHE A 13 5.91 -34.92 45.65
CA PHE A 13 6.88 -34.50 44.65
C PHE A 13 7.14 -33.00 44.83
N PHE A 14 8.16 -32.67 45.62
CA PHE A 14 8.76 -31.35 45.67
C PHE A 14 9.57 -31.16 44.37
N VAL A 15 8.94 -30.59 43.34
CA VAL A 15 9.64 -30.10 42.14
C VAL A 15 10.30 -28.78 42.52
N LEU A 16 11.49 -28.86 43.10
CA LEU A 16 12.39 -27.74 43.37
C LEU A 16 13.48 -27.72 42.29
N GLY A 17 13.59 -26.62 41.56
CA GLY A 17 14.66 -26.32 40.61
C GLY A 17 14.26 -26.62 39.16
N PHE A 18 14.29 -25.70 38.21
CA PHE A 18 15.00 -24.43 38.11
C PHE A 18 14.05 -23.43 37.46
N LEU A 19 13.68 -22.37 38.18
CA LEU A 19 13.30 -21.11 37.54
C LEU A 19 14.58 -20.51 36.97
N SER A 20 15.08 -21.10 35.88
CA SER A 20 16.00 -20.44 34.96
C SER A 20 15.20 -19.32 34.32
N GLY A 21 15.05 -18.22 35.05
CA GLY A 21 14.56 -16.96 34.51
C GLY A 21 15.56 -16.53 33.46
N CYS A 22 15.34 -16.96 32.22
CA CYS A 22 16.02 -16.38 31.08
C CYS A 22 15.81 -14.86 31.21
N PRO A 23 16.87 -14.05 31.12
CA PRO A 23 16.70 -12.61 31.04
C PRO A 23 15.77 -12.37 29.85
N GLN A 24 14.55 -11.90 30.13
CA GLN A 24 13.64 -11.45 29.08
C GLN A 24 14.33 -10.23 28.48
N GLU A 25 14.95 -10.42 27.32
CA GLU A 25 15.53 -9.34 26.54
C GLU A 25 14.40 -8.32 26.33
N PRO A 26 14.59 -7.06 26.73
CA PRO A 26 13.52 -6.07 26.64
C PRO A 26 13.12 -5.95 25.18
N THR A 27 11.93 -6.45 24.85
CA THR A 27 11.35 -6.37 23.52
C THR A 27 11.10 -4.90 23.22
N THR A 28 12.07 -4.26 22.58
CA THR A 28 11.91 -2.87 22.15
C THR A 28 10.76 -2.87 21.13
N PRO A 29 9.68 -2.11 21.36
CA PRO A 29 8.56 -2.09 20.44
C PRO A 29 9.05 -1.73 19.04
N ILE A 30 8.66 -2.54 18.05
CA ILE A 30 8.99 -2.32 16.65
C ILE A 30 8.09 -1.18 16.17
N PHE A 31 8.70 -0.03 15.89
CA PHE A 31 7.99 1.10 15.29
C PHE A 31 8.15 1.01 13.77
N LEU A 32 7.03 0.74 13.09
CA LEU A 32 6.90 0.88 11.64
C LEU A 32 6.44 2.31 11.33
N ASP A 33 6.93 2.86 10.23
CA ASP A 33 6.55 4.18 9.74
C ASP A 33 6.64 4.21 8.21
N VAL A 34 5.78 5.00 7.57
CA VAL A 34 5.75 5.19 6.12
C VAL A 34 5.28 6.60 5.78
N ALA A 35 6.00 7.26 4.87
CA ALA A 35 5.66 8.59 4.39
C ALA A 35 5.86 8.69 2.88
N ILE A 36 5.00 9.45 2.22
CA ILE A 36 5.13 9.81 0.79
C ILE A 36 5.95 11.09 0.69
N THR A 37 6.93 11.10 -0.21
CA THR A 37 7.74 12.28 -0.55
C THR A 37 7.44 12.81 -1.96
N GLN A 38 7.05 11.93 -2.88
CA GLN A 38 6.64 12.26 -4.24
C GLN A 38 5.48 11.37 -4.68
N PRO A 39 4.58 11.87 -5.55
CA PRO A 39 4.49 13.27 -6.01
C PRO A 39 3.91 14.19 -4.93
N GLN A 40 4.16 15.51 -5.03
CA GLN A 40 3.71 16.47 -4.01
C GLN A 40 2.32 17.07 -4.28
N SER A 41 1.90 17.20 -5.54
CA SER A 41 0.61 17.84 -5.87
C SER A 41 0.06 17.61 -7.28
N GLN A 42 0.87 17.15 -8.25
CA GLN A 42 0.43 17.01 -9.65
C GLN A 42 1.04 15.78 -10.33
N ILE A 43 0.30 15.22 -11.28
CA ILE A 43 0.76 14.20 -12.21
C ILE A 43 0.39 14.59 -13.64
N THR A 44 1.27 14.31 -14.59
CA THR A 44 1.04 14.62 -16.01
C THR A 44 0.69 13.34 -16.75
N CYS A 45 -0.53 13.26 -17.26
CA CYS A 45 -1.02 12.12 -18.03
C CYS A 45 -0.97 12.46 -19.51
N ILE A 46 -0.12 11.80 -20.29
CA ILE A 46 -0.08 11.99 -21.74
C ILE A 46 -1.21 11.15 -22.34
N GLN A 47 -2.29 11.81 -22.74
CA GLN A 47 -3.29 11.14 -23.57
C GLN A 47 -2.87 11.23 -25.04
N THR A 48 -2.63 10.07 -25.65
CA THR A 48 -2.45 9.99 -27.10
C THR A 48 -3.82 10.11 -27.77
N THR A 49 -3.88 10.68 -28.97
CA THR A 49 -5.12 10.76 -29.76
C THR A 49 -5.56 9.41 -30.34
N ALA A 50 -5.07 8.30 -29.77
CA ALA A 50 -5.41 6.96 -30.19
C ALA A 50 -6.89 6.67 -29.85
N ALA A 51 -7.51 5.77 -30.61
CA ALA A 51 -8.89 5.36 -30.38
C ALA A 51 -9.10 4.61 -29.04
N VAL A 52 -8.00 4.24 -28.38
CA VAL A 52 -7.98 3.61 -27.06
C VAL A 52 -7.17 4.52 -26.14
N PRO A 53 -7.76 5.04 -25.05
CA PRO A 53 -7.00 5.84 -24.09
C PRO A 53 -5.91 4.98 -23.46
N GLU A 54 -4.67 5.48 -23.46
CA GLU A 54 -3.57 4.83 -22.74
C GLU A 54 -3.72 5.07 -21.23
N PRO A 55 -3.40 4.07 -20.39
CA PRO A 55 -3.45 4.24 -18.95
C PRO A 55 -2.42 5.28 -18.51
N CYS A 56 -2.79 6.14 -17.57
CA CYS A 56 -1.87 7.13 -17.02
C CYS A 56 -1.05 6.53 -15.89
N THR A 57 0.26 6.45 -16.07
CA THR A 57 1.20 5.98 -15.05
C THR A 57 1.94 7.12 -14.39
N PHE A 58 2.24 6.98 -13.10
CA PHE A 58 3.08 7.92 -12.37
C PHE A 58 3.85 7.22 -11.25
N ASP A 59 5.04 7.73 -10.96
CA ASP A 59 5.89 7.21 -9.90
C ASP A 59 5.53 7.86 -8.56
N VAL A 60 5.53 7.04 -7.51
CA VAL A 60 5.33 7.42 -6.12
C VAL A 60 6.54 6.94 -5.33
N SER A 61 7.10 7.80 -4.51
CA SER A 61 8.26 7.46 -3.69
C SER A 61 8.18 8.07 -2.30
N GLY A 62 8.92 7.49 -1.37
CA GLY A 62 8.84 7.88 0.03
C GLY A 62 9.90 7.25 0.91
N THR A 63 9.70 7.41 2.21
CA THR A 63 10.54 6.81 3.25
C THR A 63 9.75 5.83 4.09
N SER A 64 10.45 4.88 4.68
CA SER A 64 9.88 3.88 5.58
C SER A 64 10.90 3.46 6.63
N THR A 65 10.41 2.92 7.74
CA THR A 65 11.25 2.34 8.79
C THR A 65 11.02 0.84 8.89
N ARG A 66 12.11 0.06 8.85
CA ARG A 66 12.17 -1.40 9.10
C ARG A 66 11.41 -2.34 8.16
N VAL A 67 10.70 -1.85 7.14
CA VAL A 67 9.97 -2.70 6.16
C VAL A 67 10.87 -3.73 5.46
N ILE A 68 12.09 -3.37 5.06
CA ILE A 68 12.99 -4.30 4.34
C ILE A 68 13.41 -5.52 5.18
N SER A 69 13.35 -5.41 6.50
CA SER A 69 13.71 -6.50 7.42
C SER A 69 12.55 -7.46 7.68
N GLU A 70 11.36 -7.17 7.17
CA GLU A 70 10.12 -7.89 7.42
C GLU A 70 9.60 -8.49 6.09
N PRO A 71 9.90 -9.77 5.80
CA PRO A 71 9.59 -10.38 4.50
C PRO A 71 8.09 -10.55 4.25
N ASP A 72 7.27 -10.55 5.31
CA ASP A 72 5.83 -10.81 5.22
C ASP A 72 5.01 -9.52 5.04
N VAL A 73 5.65 -8.35 5.03
CA VAL A 73 4.98 -7.06 4.84
C VAL A 73 5.52 -6.31 3.62
N GLY A 74 4.65 -5.55 2.97
CA GLY A 74 4.96 -4.70 1.83
C GLY A 74 4.43 -3.29 2.01
N ILE A 75 4.97 -2.35 1.25
CA ILE A 75 4.39 -1.01 1.09
C ILE A 75 3.49 -1.03 -0.14
N TYR A 76 2.26 -0.62 0.01
CA TYR A 76 1.29 -0.52 -1.08
C TYR A 76 0.84 0.92 -1.24
N VAL A 77 0.63 1.33 -2.48
CA VAL A 77 0.06 2.63 -2.80
C VAL A 77 -1.44 2.48 -2.96
N LEU A 78 -2.19 3.32 -2.26
CA LEU A 78 -3.64 3.42 -2.36
C LEU A 78 -3.99 4.67 -3.16
N VAL A 79 -4.89 4.53 -4.12
CA VAL A 79 -5.39 5.62 -4.95
C VAL A 79 -6.88 5.77 -4.72
N GLU A 80 -7.31 6.94 -4.27
CA GLU A 80 -8.72 7.27 -4.08
C GLU A 80 -9.11 8.44 -5.00
N PRO A 81 -9.93 8.20 -6.03
CA PRO A 81 -10.45 9.29 -6.86
C PRO A 81 -11.48 10.11 -6.10
N ILE A 82 -11.20 11.41 -5.94
CA ILE A 82 -12.04 12.34 -5.17
C ILE A 82 -13.00 13.06 -6.11
N ARG A 83 -12.51 13.58 -7.24
CA ARG A 83 -13.34 14.27 -8.24
C ARG A 83 -12.90 13.97 -9.67
N PRO A 84 -13.79 13.39 -10.50
CA PRO A 84 -15.03 12.74 -10.08
C PRO A 84 -14.72 11.53 -9.18
N SER A 85 -15.61 11.22 -8.23
CA SER A 85 -15.42 10.05 -7.37
C SER A 85 -15.65 8.76 -8.17
N ALA A 86 -14.83 7.74 -7.88
CA ALA A 86 -14.94 6.41 -8.47
C ALA A 86 -15.49 5.37 -7.48
N GLY A 87 -16.00 5.80 -6.32
CA GLY A 87 -16.66 4.90 -5.36
C GLY A 87 -15.75 4.18 -4.37
N GLY A 88 -14.45 4.50 -4.32
CA GLY A 88 -13.57 4.03 -3.25
C GLY A 88 -12.09 4.05 -3.62
N ILE A 89 -11.34 3.15 -2.98
CA ILE A 89 -9.88 3.06 -2.95
C ILE A 89 -9.41 1.91 -3.84
N PHE A 90 -8.40 2.18 -4.66
CA PHE A 90 -7.73 1.19 -5.50
C PHE A 90 -6.34 0.89 -4.96
N ILE A 91 -6.06 -0.40 -4.73
CA ILE A 91 -4.73 -0.87 -4.32
C ILE A 91 -3.87 -1.01 -5.58
N GLN A 92 -2.70 -0.37 -5.57
CA GLN A 92 -1.73 -0.49 -6.65
C GLN A 92 -0.81 -1.67 -6.40
N LEU A 93 -0.79 -2.60 -7.35
CA LEU A 93 0.12 -3.74 -7.38
C LEU A 93 1.16 -3.57 -8.47
N PRO A 94 2.36 -4.16 -8.31
CA PRO A 94 2.84 -4.89 -7.13
C PRO A 94 3.19 -3.95 -5.95
N ALA A 95 3.55 -4.54 -4.80
CA ALA A 95 4.12 -3.79 -3.68
C ALA A 95 5.35 -2.97 -4.12
N ALA A 96 5.59 -1.85 -3.43
CA ALA A 96 6.72 -0.97 -3.69
C ALA A 96 8.06 -1.69 -3.51
N THR A 97 9.04 -1.27 -4.30
CA THR A 97 10.44 -1.67 -4.09
C THR A 97 11.01 -0.86 -2.93
N VAL A 98 11.54 -1.54 -1.91
CA VAL A 98 12.13 -0.92 -0.72
C VAL A 98 13.64 -1.13 -0.71
N GLN A 99 14.38 -0.06 -0.47
CA GLN A 99 15.84 -0.04 -0.40
C GLN A 99 16.31 -0.18 1.05
N SER A 100 17.58 -0.54 1.24
CA SER A 100 18.17 -0.78 2.57
C SER A 100 18.31 0.47 3.44
N ASP A 101 18.24 1.64 2.84
CA ASP A 101 18.22 2.94 3.52
C ASP A 101 16.80 3.41 3.91
N GLY A 102 15.78 2.59 3.62
CA GLY A 102 14.38 2.89 3.92
C GLY A 102 13.66 3.69 2.83
N GLN A 103 14.35 4.08 1.75
CA GLN A 103 13.68 4.67 0.58
C GLN A 103 12.82 3.61 -0.11
N TRP A 104 11.67 4.02 -0.64
CA TRP A 104 10.82 3.14 -1.44
C TRP A 104 10.28 3.84 -2.69
N SER A 105 9.95 3.04 -3.71
CA SER A 105 9.34 3.51 -4.95
C SER A 105 8.34 2.52 -5.50
N ALA A 106 7.24 3.02 -6.05
CA ALA A 106 6.21 2.27 -6.75
C ALA A 106 5.73 3.06 -7.98
N THR A 107 5.17 2.35 -8.96
CA THR A 107 4.47 2.98 -10.08
C THR A 107 2.98 2.70 -9.92
N ALA A 108 2.18 3.77 -9.89
CA ALA A 108 0.73 3.70 -9.86
C ALA A 108 0.17 3.89 -11.26
N THR A 109 -0.94 3.23 -11.55
CA THR A 109 -1.62 3.28 -12.85
C THR A 109 -3.06 3.73 -12.65
N LEU A 110 -3.48 4.71 -13.43
CA LEU A 110 -4.86 5.17 -13.55
C LEU A 110 -5.37 4.71 -14.91
N ASP A 111 -6.33 3.78 -14.90
CA ASP A 111 -7.01 3.33 -16.10
C ASP A 111 -8.38 4.00 -16.20
N ASP A 112 -8.74 4.52 -17.36
CA ASP A 112 -9.98 5.31 -17.58
C ASP A 112 -11.24 4.45 -17.39
N GLU A 113 -11.13 3.12 -17.45
CA GLU A 113 -12.22 2.19 -17.13
C GLU A 113 -12.63 2.25 -15.64
N ASN A 114 -11.68 2.49 -14.73
CA ASN A 114 -11.89 2.42 -13.29
C ASN A 114 -11.70 3.78 -12.59
N ILE A 115 -10.78 4.60 -13.09
CA ILE A 115 -10.42 5.90 -12.57
C ILE A 115 -10.44 6.89 -13.73
N PRO A 116 -11.49 7.70 -13.90
CA PRO A 116 -11.60 8.59 -15.04
C PRO A 116 -10.45 9.61 -15.05
N VAL A 117 -9.54 9.48 -16.01
CA VAL A 117 -8.34 10.32 -16.13
C VAL A 117 -8.72 11.55 -16.93
N ARG A 118 -9.07 12.62 -16.23
CA ARG A 118 -9.48 13.90 -16.86
C ARG A 118 -8.64 15.04 -16.34
N ASN A 119 -8.41 16.03 -17.20
CA ASN A 119 -7.72 17.24 -16.79
C ASN A 119 -8.46 17.91 -15.62
N GLY A 120 -7.75 18.21 -14.54
CA GLY A 120 -8.31 18.77 -13.31
C GLY A 120 -8.96 17.75 -12.37
N ALA A 121 -8.92 16.44 -12.68
CA ALA A 121 -9.35 15.42 -11.73
C ALA A 121 -8.47 15.46 -10.47
N THR A 122 -9.07 15.24 -9.30
CA THR A 122 -8.35 15.23 -8.02
C THR A 122 -8.37 13.85 -7.39
N LEU A 123 -7.23 13.41 -6.89
CA LEU A 123 -7.00 12.10 -6.27
C LEU A 123 -6.39 12.29 -4.88
N ASN A 124 -6.63 11.37 -3.97
CA ASN A 124 -5.80 11.18 -2.78
C ASN A 124 -4.92 9.96 -2.97
N ILE A 125 -3.65 10.08 -2.59
CA ILE A 125 -2.70 8.96 -2.55
C ILE A 125 -2.28 8.73 -1.11
N GLN A 126 -2.28 7.47 -0.69
CA GLN A 126 -1.75 7.05 0.60
C GLN A 126 -0.78 5.89 0.39
N ALA A 127 0.21 5.78 1.27
CA ALA A 127 1.08 4.63 1.35
C ALA A 127 0.73 3.85 2.63
N VAL A 128 0.63 2.53 2.51
CA VAL A 128 0.33 1.67 3.66
C VAL A 128 1.34 0.55 3.76
N ILE A 129 1.75 0.23 4.99
CA ILE A 129 2.47 -1.01 5.28
C ILE A 129 1.43 -2.05 5.62
N ALA A 130 1.43 -3.17 4.90
CA ALA A 130 0.44 -4.23 5.08
C ALA A 130 1.05 -5.62 4.87
N GLU A 131 0.40 -6.63 5.42
CA GLU A 131 0.74 -8.05 5.18
C GLU A 131 0.59 -8.40 3.69
N ARG A 132 1.59 -9.09 3.12
CA ARG A 132 1.61 -9.51 1.72
C ARG A 132 0.61 -10.64 1.48
N GLU A 133 0.87 -11.81 2.07
CA GLU A 133 0.05 -13.00 1.88
C GLU A 133 -1.18 -12.98 2.78
N GLY A 134 -2.37 -13.23 2.21
CA GLY A 134 -3.63 -13.24 2.97
C GLY A 134 -4.10 -11.86 3.46
N GLY A 135 -3.34 -10.81 3.20
CA GLY A 135 -3.64 -9.43 3.57
C GLY A 135 -4.18 -8.60 2.41
N ILE A 136 -3.54 -7.45 2.18
CA ILE A 136 -4.07 -6.42 1.29
C ILE A 136 -4.10 -6.85 -0.18
N GLU A 137 -3.16 -7.69 -0.62
CA GLU A 137 -3.08 -8.14 -2.02
C GLU A 137 -4.32 -8.92 -2.46
N THR A 138 -4.99 -9.61 -1.53
CA THR A 138 -6.20 -10.39 -1.83
C THR A 138 -7.42 -9.52 -2.12
N GLN A 139 -7.37 -8.25 -1.74
CA GLN A 139 -8.43 -7.26 -1.94
C GLN A 139 -8.17 -6.40 -3.18
N ALA A 140 -6.98 -6.50 -3.79
CA ALA A 140 -6.67 -5.78 -5.01
C ALA A 140 -7.50 -6.33 -6.18
N GLY A 141 -8.04 -5.43 -7.00
CA GLY A 141 -8.85 -5.79 -8.16
C GLY A 141 -9.42 -4.57 -8.87
N SER A 142 -10.32 -4.82 -9.82
CA SER A 142 -11.00 -3.76 -10.58
C SER A 142 -12.08 -3.03 -9.79
N ASN A 143 -12.60 -3.63 -8.71
CA ASN A 143 -13.59 -2.99 -7.85
C ASN A 143 -12.90 -2.20 -6.75
N PRO A 144 -13.24 -0.92 -6.55
CA PRO A 144 -12.68 -0.14 -5.45
C PRO A 144 -13.19 -0.62 -4.10
N ILE A 145 -12.35 -0.46 -3.08
CA ILE A 145 -12.71 -0.70 -1.69
C ILE A 145 -13.44 0.54 -1.17
N PRO A 146 -14.70 0.43 -0.69
CA PRO A 146 -15.53 1.60 -0.41
C PRO A 146 -14.97 2.53 0.66
N SER A 147 -14.23 2.00 1.64
CA SER A 147 -13.75 2.75 2.78
C SER A 147 -12.39 2.23 3.29
N PRO A 148 -11.52 3.09 3.87
CA PRO A 148 -10.25 2.66 4.44
C PRO A 148 -10.39 1.61 5.55
N GLU A 149 -11.49 1.63 6.29
CA GLU A 149 -11.76 0.71 7.42
C GLU A 149 -11.99 -0.74 6.95
N GLU A 150 -12.32 -0.93 5.67
CA GLU A 150 -12.48 -2.26 5.07
C GLU A 150 -11.15 -2.90 4.65
N LEU A 151 -10.04 -2.13 4.65
CA LEU A 151 -8.72 -2.64 4.31
C LEU A 151 -8.21 -3.61 5.38
N GLN A 152 -8.12 -4.88 5.01
CA GLN A 152 -7.56 -5.92 5.87
C GLN A 152 -6.03 -5.99 5.75
N GLY A 153 -5.37 -6.30 6.88
CA GLY A 153 -3.92 -6.52 6.93
C GLY A 153 -3.07 -5.25 6.96
N VAL A 154 -3.68 -4.06 7.11
CA VAL A 154 -2.95 -2.79 7.23
C VAL A 154 -2.38 -2.63 8.63
N LEU A 155 -1.08 -2.35 8.71
CA LEU A 155 -0.33 -2.15 9.95
C LEU A 155 -0.08 -0.67 10.23
N VAL A 156 0.26 0.11 9.20
CA VAL A 156 0.54 1.55 9.27
C VAL A 156 0.06 2.24 8.00
N GLN A 157 -0.40 3.47 8.12
CA GLN A 157 -0.82 4.33 7.00
C GLN A 157 -0.10 5.68 7.06
N SER A 158 0.27 6.22 5.90
CA SER A 158 0.77 7.59 5.78
C SER A 158 -0.37 8.61 5.81
N ASP A 159 -0.03 9.88 6.00
CA ASP A 159 -0.95 10.97 5.65
C ASP A 159 -1.31 10.93 4.15
N PRO A 160 -2.55 11.28 3.77
CA PRO A 160 -2.95 11.38 2.37
C PRO A 160 -2.33 12.58 1.67
N VAL A 161 -1.85 12.35 0.45
CA VAL A 161 -1.35 13.39 -0.45
C VAL A 161 -2.37 13.64 -1.55
N GLY A 162 -2.88 14.87 -1.62
CA GLY A 162 -3.80 15.30 -2.65
C GLY A 162 -3.08 15.62 -3.97
N LEU A 163 -3.53 15.03 -5.07
CA LEU A 163 -2.98 15.25 -6.41
C LEU A 163 -4.02 15.80 -7.37
N THR A 164 -3.56 16.61 -8.32
CA THR A 164 -4.35 17.05 -9.48
C THR A 164 -3.77 16.48 -10.77
N VAL A 165 -4.63 15.88 -11.58
CA VAL A 165 -4.29 15.36 -12.91
C VAL A 165 -4.18 16.52 -13.89
N VAL A 166 -3.04 16.62 -14.56
CA VAL A 166 -2.82 17.55 -15.67
C VAL A 166 -2.71 16.75 -16.96
N VAL A 167 -3.60 17.01 -17.91
CA VAL A 167 -3.51 16.42 -19.25
C VAL A 167 -3.01 17.51 -20.20
N PRO A 168 -1.79 17.41 -20.75
CA PRO A 168 -1.28 18.40 -21.66
C PRO A 168 -2.14 18.41 -22.92
N THR A 169 -2.55 19.60 -23.36
CA THR A 169 -3.24 19.73 -24.65
C THR A 169 -2.25 19.37 -25.76
N PRO A 170 -2.58 18.44 -26.68
CA PRO A 170 -1.69 18.12 -27.79
C PRO A 170 -1.39 19.39 -28.57
N THR A 171 -0.11 19.68 -28.78
CA THR A 171 0.30 20.79 -29.65
C THR A 171 -0.22 20.49 -31.06
N PRO A 172 -0.99 21.39 -31.70
CA PRO A 172 -1.47 21.16 -33.05
C PRO A 172 -0.29 20.88 -33.98
N ALA A 173 -0.39 19.83 -34.80
CA ALA A 173 0.62 19.59 -35.81
C ALA A 173 0.77 20.84 -36.69
N PRO A 174 2.00 21.22 -37.10
CA PRO A 174 2.19 22.35 -37.99
C PRO A 174 1.37 22.14 -39.26
N VAL A 175 0.49 23.10 -39.57
CA VAL A 175 -0.36 23.05 -40.75
C VAL A 175 0.54 22.98 -41.99
N PRO A 176 0.44 21.94 -42.84
CA PRO A 176 1.25 21.86 -44.05
C PRO A 176 1.06 23.13 -44.89
N PRO A 177 2.13 23.71 -45.47
CA PRO A 177 1.98 24.89 -46.31
C PRO A 177 0.99 24.58 -47.45
N ARG A 178 -0.06 25.40 -47.55
CA ARG A 178 -1.10 25.26 -48.58
C ARG A 178 -0.41 25.28 -49.94
N ARG A 179 -0.37 24.14 -50.63
CA ARG A 179 0.25 24.01 -51.95
C ARG A 179 -0.53 24.95 -52.89
N GLY A 180 0.06 26.11 -53.18
CA GLY A 180 -0.56 27.10 -54.05
C GLY A 180 -0.82 26.47 -55.41
N GLY A 181 -2.09 26.26 -55.74
CA GLY A 181 -2.49 25.83 -57.08
C GLY A 181 -2.04 26.88 -58.09
N ARG A 182 -1.22 26.47 -59.04
CA ARG A 182 -1.03 27.17 -60.32
C ARG A 182 -1.84 26.45 -61.38
#